data_AF-A0A537XJ09-F1
#
_entry.id   AF-A0A537XJ09-F1
#
_cell.length_a   1.000
_cell.length_b   1.000
_cell.length_c   1.000
_cell.angle_alpha   90.00
_cell.angle_beta   90.00
_cell.angle_gamma   90.00
#
_symmetry.space_group_name_H-M   'P 1'
#
loop_
_entity.id
_entity.type
_entity.pdbx_description
1 polymer ?
#
loop_
_entity_poly.entity_id
_entity_poly.type
_entity_poly.pdbx_seq_one_letter_code
_entity_poly.pdbx_strand_id
1 'polypeptide(L)' 'MNTIKSTGLHVGVVTVSADRTLTEARQLEAMAAKLLETARKLPAGPVCRDILKEIGKFRARIAALKTKVK' A
#
# COMPACT_ATOMS: atom_id res chain seq x y z
N MET A 1 -47.55 -5.38 19.93
CA MET A 1 -46.45 -6.25 19.50
C MET A 1 -46.51 -6.39 17.99
N ASN A 2 -45.52 -5.90 17.26
CA ASN A 2 -45.19 -6.41 15.93
C ASN A 2 -43.73 -6.05 15.63
N THR A 3 -42.97 -7.10 15.30
CA THR A 3 -41.52 -7.19 15.33
C THR A 3 -40.88 -6.62 14.07
N ILE A 4 -40.00 -5.64 14.23
CA ILE A 4 -39.10 -5.16 13.18
C ILE A 4 -37.95 -6.17 13.09
N LYS A 5 -37.97 -7.09 12.12
CA LYS A 5 -36.80 -7.89 11.77
C LYS A 5 -36.01 -7.14 10.69
N SER A 6 -35.12 -6.26 11.12
CA SER A 6 -34.04 -5.75 10.26
C SER A 6 -32.93 -6.79 10.25
N THR A 7 -32.98 -7.70 9.27
CA THR A 7 -31.96 -8.72 9.04
C THR A 7 -31.08 -8.33 7.86
N GLY A 8 -29.80 -8.16 8.14
CA GLY A 8 -28.78 -8.85 7.34
C GLY A 8 -27.88 -8.00 6.45
N LEU A 9 -26.65 -7.81 6.94
CA LEU A 9 -25.39 -7.91 6.18
C LEU A 9 -25.10 -6.87 5.09
N HIS A 10 -24.53 -5.73 5.52
CA HIS A 10 -23.54 -4.97 4.74
C HIS A 10 -22.09 -5.41 5.04
N VAL A 11 -21.87 -6.69 5.37
CA VAL A 11 -20.55 -7.20 5.83
C VAL A 11 -19.72 -7.82 4.69
N GLY A 12 -20.33 -8.13 3.53
CA GLY A 12 -19.64 -8.81 2.41
C GLY A 12 -18.82 -7.92 1.47
N VAL A 13 -19.08 -6.61 1.42
CA VAL A 13 -18.40 -5.69 0.48
C VAL A 13 -17.14 -5.07 1.10
N VAL A 14 -17.13 -4.89 2.43
CA VAL A 14 -16.04 -4.20 3.15
C VAL A 14 -14.77 -5.07 3.22
N THR A 15 -14.91 -6.39 3.31
CA THR A 15 -13.77 -7.32 3.49
C THR A 15 -12.99 -7.57 2.20
N VAL A 16 -13.67 -7.81 1.07
CA VAL A 16 -13.02 -8.03 -0.24
C VAL A 16 -12.23 -6.80 -0.70
N SER A 17 -12.75 -5.60 -0.42
CA SER A 17 -12.07 -4.34 -0.73
C SER A 17 -10.79 -4.15 0.06
N ALA A 18 -10.81 -4.45 1.36
CA ALA A 18 -9.64 -4.33 2.23
C ALA A 18 -8.52 -5.33 1.86
N ASP A 19 -8.90 -6.56 1.51
CA ASP A 19 -7.97 -7.60 1.05
C ASP A 19 -7.32 -7.24 -0.29
N ARG A 20 -8.09 -6.62 -1.20
CA ARG A 20 -7.57 -6.08 -2.46
C ARG A 20 -6.58 -4.94 -2.22
N THR A 21 -6.92 -3.96 -1.38
CA THR A 21 -6.03 -2.84 -1.04
C THR A 21 -4.74 -3.30 -0.37
N LEU A 22 -4.81 -4.34 0.48
CA LEU A 22 -3.63 -4.91 1.13
C LEU A 22 -2.76 -5.68 0.13
N THR A 23 -3.37 -6.36 -0.84
CA THR A 23 -2.65 -7.03 -1.95
C THR A 23 -1.96 -6.01 -2.85
N GLU A 24 -2.64 -4.94 -3.23
CA GLU A 24 -2.08 -3.84 -4.04
C GLU A 24 -0.93 -3.13 -3.29
N ALA A 25 -1.08 -2.88 -1.99
CA ALA A 25 -0.01 -2.29 -1.17
C ALA A 25 1.25 -3.19 -1.13
N ARG A 26 1.08 -4.51 -1.00
CA ARG A 26 2.20 -5.47 -1.06
C ARG A 26 2.88 -5.48 -2.42
N GLN A 27 2.11 -5.40 -3.52
CA GLN A 27 2.67 -5.31 -4.87
C GLN A 27 3.48 -4.01 -5.06
N LEU A 28 2.96 -2.88 -4.56
CA LEU A 28 3.67 -1.61 -4.57
C LEU A 28 4.97 -1.66 -3.74
N GLU A 29 4.97 -2.33 -2.58
CA GLU A 29 6.19 -2.57 -1.79
C GLU A 29 7.23 -3.36 -2.58
N ALA A 30 6.81 -4.42 -3.28
CA ALA A 30 7.70 -5.25 -4.09
C ALA A 30 8.30 -4.46 -5.28
N MET A 31 7.49 -3.66 -5.97
CA MET A 31 7.97 -2.79 -7.05
C MET A 31 8.95 -1.73 -6.53
N ALA A 32 8.65 -1.10 -5.39
CA ALA A 32 9.54 -0.12 -4.77
C ALA A 32 10.87 -0.74 -4.31
N ALA A 33 10.86 -1.99 -3.84
CA ALA A 33 12.06 -2.74 -3.51
C ALA A 33 12.93 -3.01 -4.75
N LYS A 34 12.32 -3.42 -5.87
CA LYS A 34 13.02 -3.60 -7.14
C LYS A 34 13.65 -2.29 -7.64
N LEU A 35 12.91 -1.18 -7.56
CA LEU A 35 13.44 0.14 -7.92
C LEU A 35 14.62 0.55 -7.06
N LEU A 36 14.55 0.30 -5.75
CA LEU A 36 15.65 0.57 -4.83
C LEU A 36 16.89 -0.25 -5.17
N GLU A 37 16.72 -1.53 -5.49
CA GLU A 37 17.82 -2.40 -5.92
C GLU A 37 18.46 -1.88 -7.20
N THR A 38 17.66 -1.47 -8.20
CA THR A 38 18.18 -0.90 -9.44
C THR A 38 18.89 0.43 -9.21
N ALA A 39 18.36 1.30 -8.36
CA ALA A 39 18.96 2.60 -8.06
C ALA A 39 20.31 2.45 -7.36
N ARG A 40 20.47 1.44 -6.50
CA ARG A 40 21.75 1.14 -5.82
C ARG A 40 22.86 0.67 -6.76
N LYS A 41 22.52 0.20 -7.96
CA LYS A 41 23.50 -0.19 -8.99
C LYS A 41 23.98 1.01 -9.82
N LEU A 42 23.32 2.16 -9.71
CA LEU A 42 23.73 3.36 -10.41
C LEU A 42 24.99 3.96 -9.78
N PRO A 43 25.86 4.63 -10.58
CA PRO A 43 26.99 5.37 -10.05
C PRO A 43 26.55 6.39 -9.00
N ALA A 44 27.37 6.54 -7.95
CA ALA A 44 27.13 7.55 -6.94
C ALA A 44 27.15 8.95 -7.57
N GLY A 45 26.12 9.75 -7.31
CA GLY A 45 26.00 11.10 -7.86
C GLY A 45 24.74 11.80 -7.37
N PRO A 46 24.59 13.11 -7.65
CA PRO A 46 23.45 13.90 -7.22
C PRO A 46 22.11 13.30 -7.66
N VAL A 47 22.03 12.88 -8.92
CA VAL A 47 20.82 12.25 -9.49
C VAL A 47 20.49 10.93 -8.79
N CYS A 48 21.49 10.07 -8.55
CA CYS A 48 21.30 8.81 -7.83
C CYS A 48 20.78 9.07 -6.40
N ARG A 49 21.34 10.06 -5.70
CA ARG A 49 20.89 10.47 -4.36
C ARG A 49 19.44 10.95 -4.37
N ASP A 50 19.05 11.74 -5.35
CA ASP A 50 17.68 12.24 -5.47
C ASP A 50 16.69 11.11 -5.78
N ILE A 51 17.05 10.19 -6.68
CA ILE A 51 16.25 8.99 -6.97
C ILE A 51 16.05 8.16 -5.69
N LEU A 52 17.12 7.89 -4.93
CA LEU A 52 17.03 7.12 -3.68
C LEU A 52 16.13 7.81 -2.64
N LYS A 53 16.17 9.15 -2.56
CA LYS A 53 15.32 9.95 -1.68
C LYS A 53 13.84 9.82 -2.06
N GLU A 54 13.50 9.94 -3.35
CA GLU A 54 12.12 9.81 -3.82
C GLU A 54 11.58 8.39 -3.63
N ILE A 55 12.39 7.35 -3.89
CA ILE A 55 12.04 5.95 -3.60
C ILE A 55 11.74 5.78 -2.10
N GLY A 56 12.54 6.41 -1.22
CA GLY A 56 12.30 6.40 0.22
C GLY A 56 10.95 7.01 0.61
N LYS A 57 10.61 8.18 0.05
CA LYS A 57 9.31 8.82 0.27
C LYS A 57 8.14 7.95 -0.20
N PHE A 58 8.28 7.33 -1.37
CA PHE A 58 7.26 6.45 -1.93
C PHE A 58 6.98 5.25 -1.02
N ARG A 59 8.03 4.60 -0.51
CA ARG A 59 7.90 3.49 0.46
C ARG A 59 7.22 3.91 1.75
N ALA A 60 7.55 5.10 2.27
CA ALA A 60 6.89 5.64 3.47
C ALA A 60 5.39 5.88 3.24
N ARG A 61 5.00 6.35 2.05
CA ARG A 61 3.58 6.55 1.71
C ARG A 61 2.84 5.22 1.62
N ILE A 62 3.43 4.18 1.03
CA ILE A 62 2.82 2.84 0.97
C ILE A 62 2.63 2.26 2.37
N ALA A 63 3.64 2.39 3.24
CA ALA A 63 3.53 1.94 4.63
C ALA A 63 2.40 2.67 5.37
N ALA A 64 2.25 3.97 5.17
CA ALA A 64 1.15 4.76 5.74
C ALA A 64 -0.23 4.38 5.19
N LEU A 65 -0.33 3.87 3.96
CA LEU A 65 -1.58 3.33 3.43
C LEU A 65 -1.99 2.05 4.16
N LYS A 66 -1.03 1.19 4.52
CA LYS A 66 -1.30 -0.04 5.29
C LYS A 66 -1.81 0.22 6.71
N THR A 67 -1.42 1.33 7.33
CA THR A 67 -1.86 1.67 8.70
C THR A 67 -3.23 2.35 8.76
N LYS A 68 -3.71 2.92 7.64
CA LYS A 68 -5.04 3.54 7.53
C LYS A 68 -6.17 2.54 7.29
N VAL A 69 -5.86 1.31 6.92
CA VAL A 69 -6.84 0.20 6.77
C VAL A 69 -6.98 -0.54 8.11
N LYS A 70 -7.15 0.20 9.21
CA LYS A 70 -7.35 -0.36 10.56
C LYS A 70 -8.72 0.01 11.08
#